data_AF-A0A154BMD6-F1
#
_entry.id   AF-A0A154BMD6-F1
#
_cell.length_a   1.000
_cell.length_b   1.000
_cell.length_c   1.000
_cell.angle_alpha   90.00
_cell.angle_beta   90.00
_cell.angle_gamma   90.00
#
_symmetry.space_group_name_H-M   'P 1'
#
loop_
_entity.id
_entity.type
_entity.pdbx_description
1 polymer ?
#
loop_
_entity_poly.entity_id
_entity_poly.type
_entity_poly.pdbx_seq_one_letter_code
_entity_poly.pdbx_strand_id
1 'polypeptide(L)'
;MNWPKITGYVGVTSSVISIVSQVASTIVPEQGYHNQIYDMLRWSSFLWAYAIFTMAVYLSKTLERPIHVVFGLATALLCLSLRAEWGYGVGIAYSFWAYAKLDQKPGNLPF
;
A
#
# COMPACT_ATOMS: atom_id res chain seq x y z
N MET A 1 19.99 7.45 -4.45
CA MET A 1 18.55 7.23 -4.27
C MET A 1 17.82 8.05 -5.31
N ASN A 2 17.13 7.40 -6.24
CA ASN A 2 16.51 8.06 -7.38
C ASN A 2 15.07 8.48 -7.03
N TRP A 3 14.92 9.67 -6.44
CA TRP A 3 13.64 10.19 -5.97
C TRP A 3 12.54 10.22 -7.05
N PRO A 4 12.78 10.70 -8.28
CA PRO A 4 11.79 10.66 -9.36
C PRO A 4 11.24 9.26 -9.64
N LYS A 5 12.13 8.26 -9.61
CA LYS A 5 11.77 6.85 -9.83
C LYS A 5 10.90 6.31 -8.68
N ILE A 6 11.26 6.59 -7.43
CA ILE A 6 10.48 6.20 -6.24
C ILE A 6 9.10 6.85 -6.27
N THR A 7 9.02 8.16 -6.53
CA THR A 7 7.74 8.88 -6.64
C THR A 7 6.87 8.30 -7.76
N GLY A 8 7.47 7.89 -8.88
CA GLY A 8 6.77 7.21 -9.97
C GLY A 8 6.12 5.89 -9.51
N TYR A 9 6.87 5.03 -8.81
CA TYR A 9 6.34 3.76 -8.28
C TYR A 9 5.23 3.97 -7.25
N VAL A 10 5.39 4.92 -6.32
CA VAL A 10 4.34 5.26 -5.35
C VAL A 10 3.10 5.80 -6.06
N GLY A 11 3.28 6.65 -7.07
CA GLY A 11 2.20 7.19 -7.89
C GLY A 11 1.41 6.09 -8.59
N VAL A 12 2.10 5.19 -9.31
CA VAL A 12 1.47 4.04 -10.00
C VAL A 12 0.73 3.14 -9.00
N THR A 13 1.36 2.82 -7.86
CA THR A 13 0.72 2.01 -6.80
C THR A 13 -0.58 2.67 -6.32
N SER A 14 -0.53 3.99 -6.08
CA SER A 14 -1.68 4.76 -5.62
C SER A 14 -2.80 4.82 -6.67
N SER A 15 -2.45 4.98 -7.96
CA SER A 15 -3.41 4.96 -9.06
C SER A 15 -4.10 3.61 -9.19
N VAL A 16 -3.35 2.50 -9.11
CA VAL A 16 -3.91 1.14 -9.16
C VAL A 16 -4.85 0.90 -7.99
N ILE A 17 -4.44 1.24 -6.76
CA ILE A 17 -5.29 1.09 -5.57
C ILE A 17 -6.56 1.93 -5.70
N SER A 18 -6.47 3.16 -6.19
CA SER A 18 -7.63 4.04 -6.40
C SER A 18 -8.64 3.43 -7.39
N ILE A 19 -8.17 2.94 -8.54
CA ILE A 19 -9.02 2.31 -9.57
C ILE A 19 -9.68 1.05 -9.01
N VAL A 20 -8.90 0.15 -8.40
CA VAL A 20 -9.43 -1.11 -7.86
C VAL A 20 -10.42 -0.84 -6.73
N SER A 21 -10.15 0.15 -5.89
CA SER A 21 -11.07 0.54 -4.81
C SER A 21 -12.40 1.06 -5.34
N GLN A 22 -12.37 1.92 -6.37
CA GLN A 22 -13.58 2.43 -7.01
C GLN A 22 -14.40 1.30 -7.64
N VAL A 23 -13.74 0.37 -8.35
CA VAL A 23 -14.39 -0.83 -8.91
C VAL A 23 -15.01 -1.68 -7.81
N ALA A 24 -14.29 -1.96 -6.72
CA ALA A 24 -14.79 -2.75 -5.60
C ALA A 24 -16.02 -2.10 -4.94
N SER A 25 -15.98 -0.78 -4.71
CA SER A 25 -17.12 -0.02 -4.15
C SER A 25 -18.35 0.00 -5.06
N THR A 26 -18.18 -0.19 -6.37
CA THR A 26 -19.29 -0.23 -7.33
C THR A 26 -19.95 -1.62 -7.39
N ILE A 27 -19.17 -2.69 -7.22
CA ILE A 27 -19.64 -4.08 -7.35
C ILE A 27 -20.24 -4.61 -6.03
N VAL A 28 -19.60 -4.30 -4.90
CA VAL A 28 -20.00 -4.80 -3.58
C VAL A 28 -20.32 -3.62 -2.65
N PRO A 29 -21.51 -3.00 -2.79
CA PRO A 29 -21.97 -2.00 -1.83
C PRO A 29 -22.29 -2.70 -0.51
N GLU A 30 -21.53 -2.40 0.56
CA GLU A 30 -21.77 -2.97 1.88
C GLU A 30 -22.70 -2.07 2.71
N GLN A 31 -23.92 -2.57 2.95
CA GLN A 31 -24.95 -2.04 3.83
C GLN A 31 -25.62 -0.71 3.41
N GLY A 32 -26.94 -0.68 3.62
CA GLY A 32 -27.82 0.41 3.25
C GLY A 32 -27.34 1.78 3.77
N TYR A 33 -27.56 2.78 2.92
CA TYR A 33 -27.18 4.21 3.04
C TYR A 33 -25.87 4.64 2.34
N HIS A 34 -25.94 4.70 1.01
CA HIS A 34 -25.70 5.90 0.18
C HIS A 34 -24.33 6.60 0.18
N ASN A 35 -23.29 6.09 0.83
CA ASN A 35 -22.00 6.78 0.88
C ASN A 35 -20.88 5.99 0.18
N GLN A 36 -20.97 5.89 -1.15
CA GLN A 36 -19.95 5.28 -2.03
C GLN A 36 -18.52 5.75 -1.71
N ILE A 37 -18.36 6.99 -1.24
CA ILE A 37 -17.08 7.55 -0.83
C ILE A 37 -16.50 6.78 0.37
N TYR A 38 -17.31 6.43 1.37
CA TYR A 38 -16.85 5.68 2.54
C TYR A 38 -16.50 4.23 2.19
N ASP A 39 -17.27 3.60 1.30
CA ASP A 39 -16.96 2.25 0.80
C ASP A 39 -15.65 2.25 0.00
N MET A 40 -15.46 3.24 -0.88
CA MET A 40 -14.21 3.44 -1.61
C MET A 40 -13.02 3.71 -0.66
N LEU A 41 -13.21 4.48 0.41
CA LEU A 41 -12.15 4.69 1.39
C LEU A 41 -11.78 3.40 2.13
N ARG A 42 -12.77 2.60 2.50
CA ARG A 42 -12.56 1.33 3.20
C ARG A 42 -11.86 0.28 2.32
N TRP A 43 -12.32 0.10 1.08
CA TRP A 43 -11.66 -0.77 0.11
C TRP A 43 -10.22 -0.31 -0.19
N SER A 44 -10.00 1.00 -0.25
CA SER A 44 -8.66 1.57 -0.40
C SER A 44 -7.76 1.18 0.78
N SER A 45 -8.23 1.29 2.03
CA SER A 45 -7.46 0.86 3.21
C SER A 45 -7.11 -0.63 3.18
N PHE A 46 -8.04 -1.51 2.76
CA PHE A 46 -7.75 -2.93 2.60
C PHE A 46 -6.69 -3.21 1.53
N LEU A 47 -6.80 -2.55 0.37
CA LEU A 47 -5.83 -2.68 -0.72
C LEU A 47 -4.46 -2.15 -0.32
N TRP A 48 -4.40 -1.05 0.44
CA TRP A 48 -3.15 -0.53 1.00
C TRP A 48 -2.53 -1.51 2.00
N ALA A 49 -3.30 -2.07 2.93
CA ALA A 49 -2.80 -3.06 3.87
C ALA A 49 -2.22 -4.29 3.15
N TYR A 50 -2.92 -4.77 2.11
CA TYR A 50 -2.45 -5.86 1.26
C TYR A 50 -1.16 -5.49 0.51
N ALA A 51 -1.10 -4.30 -0.09
CA ALA A 51 0.09 -3.81 -0.80
C ALA A 51 1.30 -3.67 0.13
N ILE A 52 1.11 -3.15 1.34
CA ILE A 52 2.14 -3.05 2.38
C ILE A 52 2.69 -4.43 2.73
N PHE A 53 1.79 -5.38 3.02
CA PHE A 53 2.22 -6.72 3.44
C PHE A 53 2.93 -7.48 2.31
N THR A 54 2.41 -7.43 1.09
CA THR A 54 3.07 -8.06 -0.07
C THR A 54 4.43 -7.42 -0.36
N MET A 55 4.54 -6.10 -0.27
CA MET A 55 5.79 -5.38 -0.41
C MET A 55 6.79 -5.75 0.70
N ALA A 56 6.32 -5.92 1.93
CA ALA A 56 7.14 -6.35 3.06
C ALA A 56 7.73 -7.75 2.87
N VAL A 57 6.92 -8.69 2.36
CA VAL A 57 7.36 -10.04 2.01
C VAL A 57 8.40 -9.99 0.90
N TYR A 58 8.15 -9.20 -0.16
CA TYR A 58 9.11 -9.02 -1.24
C TYR A 58 10.43 -8.44 -0.71
N LEU A 59 10.37 -7.38 0.10
CA LEU A 59 11.53 -6.72 0.67
C LEU A 59 12.31 -7.63 1.63
N SER A 60 11.63 -8.45 2.41
CA SER A 60 12.24 -9.47 3.26
C SER A 60 13.00 -10.52 2.45
N LYS A 61 12.45 -10.97 1.32
CA LYS A 61 13.12 -11.93 0.43
C LYS A 61 14.35 -11.29 -0.22
N THR A 62 14.20 -10.07 -0.71
CA THR A 62 15.25 -9.34 -1.44
C THR A 62 16.42 -8.88 -0.56
N LEU A 63 16.14 -8.55 0.70
CA LEU A 63 17.15 -8.09 1.66
C LEU A 63 17.57 -9.16 2.67
N GLU A 64 17.03 -10.38 2.59
CA GLU A 64 17.30 -11.51 3.50
C GLU A 64 17.10 -11.15 4.99
N ARG A 65 16.11 -10.30 5.26
CA ARG A 65 15.85 -9.72 6.58
C ARG A 65 14.39 -9.94 6.99
N PRO A 66 14.08 -10.97 7.80
CA PRO A 66 12.70 -11.33 8.16
C PRO A 66 12.00 -10.27 9.01
N ILE A 67 12.76 -9.41 9.69
CA ILE A 67 12.22 -8.28 10.45
C ILE A 67 11.35 -7.35 9.59
N HIS A 68 11.57 -7.31 8.27
CA HIS A 68 10.75 -6.53 7.36
C HIS A 68 9.32 -7.04 7.24
N VAL A 69 9.09 -8.36 7.36
CA VAL A 69 7.74 -8.94 7.39
C VAL A 69 7.00 -8.52 8.65
N VAL A 70 7.67 -8.57 9.81
CA VAL A 70 7.08 -8.16 11.09
C VAL A 70 6.71 -6.68 11.05
N PHE A 71 7.62 -5.82 10.57
CA PHE A 71 7.37 -4.39 10.43
C PHE A 71 6.25 -4.08 9.43
N GLY A 72 6.23 -4.77 8.29
CA GLY A 72 5.18 -4.64 7.28
C GLY A 72 3.82 -5.13 7.77
N LEU A 73 3.77 -6.24 8.50
CA LEU A 73 2.55 -6.75 9.12
C LEU A 73 2.01 -5.74 10.15
N ALA A 74 2.87 -5.21 11.01
CA ALA A 74 2.48 -4.18 11.97
C ALA A 74 1.92 -2.93 11.27
N THR A 75 2.55 -2.52 10.18
CA THR A 75 2.12 -1.35 9.39
C THR A 75 0.81 -1.61 8.64
N ALA A 76 0.61 -2.81 8.10
CA ALA A 76 -0.63 -3.22 7.46
C ALA A 76 -1.80 -3.27 8.45
N LEU A 77 -1.57 -3.82 9.66
CA LEU A 77 -2.57 -3.80 10.72
C LEU A 77 -2.90 -2.39 11.19
N LEU A 78 -1.89 -1.52 11.28
CA LEU A 78 -2.08 -0.10 11.61
C LEU A 78 -2.90 0.63 10.53
N CYS A 79 -2.67 0.31 9.25
CA CYS A 79 -3.43 0.81 8.12
C CYS A 79 -4.92 0.43 8.20
N LEU A 80 -5.24 -0.76 8.70
CA LEU A 80 -6.61 -1.24 8.92
C LEU A 80 -7.27 -0.70 10.20
N SER A 81 -6.47 -0.45 11.24
CA SER A 81 -6.97 -0.09 12.58
C SER A 81 -7.26 1.41 12.71
N LEU A 82 -6.55 2.24 11.95
CA LEU A 82 -6.80 3.67 11.89
C LEU A 82 -8.07 3.93 11.06
N ARG A 83 -8.77 5.05 11.33
CA ARG A 83 -9.82 5.53 10.40
C ARG A 83 -9.25 5.55 8.98
N ALA A 84 -10.06 5.23 7.97
CA ALA A 84 -9.61 5.07 6.58
C ALA A 84 -8.79 6.27 6.07
N GLU A 85 -9.08 7.47 6.59
CA GLU A 85 -8.35 8.73 6.36
C GLU A 85 -6.91 8.78 6.88
N TRP A 86 -6.53 7.95 7.83
CA TRP A 86 -5.14 7.90 8.32
C TRP A 86 -4.41 6.66 7.78
N GLY A 87 -5.17 5.60 7.46
CA GLY A 87 -4.65 4.40 6.83
C GLY A 87 -3.96 4.66 5.48
N TYR A 88 -4.50 5.57 4.65
CA TYR A 88 -3.89 5.91 3.36
C TYR A 88 -2.49 6.52 3.53
N GLY A 89 -2.33 7.44 4.50
CA GLY A 89 -1.07 8.16 4.72
C GLY A 89 0.03 7.21 5.17
N VAL A 90 -0.33 6.24 6.03
CA VAL A 90 0.55 5.17 6.48
C VAL A 90 1.00 4.29 5.31
N GLY A 91 0.07 3.92 4.42
CA GLY A 91 0.38 3.13 3.24
C GLY A 91 1.35 3.83 2.29
N ILE A 92 1.09 5.11 1.99
CA ILE A 92 1.96 5.92 1.15
C ILE A 92 3.36 6.05 1.78
N ALA A 93 3.44 6.41 3.06
CA ALA A 93 4.72 6.57 3.76
C ALA A 93 5.54 5.27 3.78
N TYR A 94 4.88 4.13 4.04
CA TYR A 94 5.52 2.83 3.99
C TYR A 94 6.04 2.51 2.59
N SER A 95 5.24 2.77 1.54
CA SER A 95 5.66 2.54 0.16
C SER A 95 6.88 3.37 -0.21
N PHE A 96 6.94 4.66 0.17
CA PHE A 96 8.15 5.47 -0.02
C PHE A 96 9.37 4.83 0.63
N TRP A 97 9.25 4.40 1.89
CA TRP A 97 10.34 3.74 2.60
C TRP A 97 10.75 2.41 1.95
N ALA A 98 9.78 1.58 1.55
CA ALA A 98 10.04 0.27 0.94
C ALA A 98 10.69 0.41 -0.44
N TYR A 99 10.19 1.30 -1.30
CA TYR A 99 10.80 1.58 -2.60
C TYR A 99 12.20 2.20 -2.47
N ALA A 100 12.42 3.09 -1.49
CA ALA A 100 13.74 3.63 -1.19
C ALA A 100 14.74 2.53 -0.78
N LYS A 101 14.29 1.53 -0.02
CA LYS A 101 15.12 0.37 0.36
C LYS A 101 15.43 -0.57 -0.81
N LEU A 102 14.49 -0.75 -1.74
CA LEU A 102 14.72 -1.54 -2.95
C LEU A 102 15.65 -0.85 -3.96
N ASP A 103 15.57 0.48 -4.09
CA ASP A 103 16.44 1.28 -4.97
C ASP A 103 17.92 1.22 -4.56
N GLN A 104 18.23 0.86 -3.31
CA GLN A 104 19.60 0.69 -2.81
C GLN A 104 20.31 -0.55 -3.37
N LYS A 105 19.58 -1.51 -3.97
CA LYS A 105 20.16 -2.68 -4.64
C LYS A 105 19.88 -2.62 -6.15
N PRO A 106 20.90 -2.48 -7.01
CA PRO A 106 20.70 -2.43 -8.46
C PRO A 106 20.06 -3.75 -8.95
N GLY A 107 19.01 -3.65 -9.77
CA GLY A 107 18.29 -4.79 -10.35
C GLY A 107 17.01 -5.24 -9.62
N ASN A 108 16.69 -4.70 -8.44
CA ASN A 108 15.52 -5.14 -7.65
C ASN A 108 14.23 -4.33 -7.88
N LEU A 109 14.33 -3.26 -8.67
CA LEU A 109 13.18 -2.59 -9.27
C LEU A 109 13.26 -2.86 -10.78
N PRO A 110 12.21 -3.40 -11.43
CA PRO A 110 12.26 -3.83 -12.82
C PRO A 110 12.47 -2.70 -13.85
N PHE A 111 12.56 -1.45 -13.39
CA PHE A 111 13.05 -0.26 -14.10
C PHE A 111 13.78 0.59 -13.08
#